data_AF-A0A8D3CH17-F1
#
_entry.id   AF-A0A8D3CH17-F1
#
_cell.length_a   1.000
_cell.length_b   1.000
_cell.length_c   1.000
_cell.angle_alpha   90.00
_cell.angle_beta   90.00
_cell.angle_gamma   90.00
#
_symmetry.space_group_name_H-M   'P 1'
#
loop_
_entity.id
_entity.type
_entity.pdbx_description
1 polymer ?
#
loop_
_entity_poly.entity_id
_entity_poly.type
_entity_poly.pdbx_seq_one_letter_code
_entity_poly.pdbx_strand_id
1 'polypeptide(L)'
;MAVQMPLGGFLCMHRLVRMCTSSQRHLRHRDVLVRLTKRRSEIRTFSTGLVKCKESEHEDSDSSGLSAELTSRQAPPARRSRPLSPLERISGLLPRDALSPEVMQLREQNQQEAEEDANVQESFAQSTQEQSGHPETPAGTEATPKEDESDNDHSSDATTEPSTSERLIPATLPGESLLVPGELLVAELYKKGRMEYRKMFNLQTGTRLHSSWGFIPHDDIAGQPAGQFLNTSLGAPVLIRRASLEDYVLYMKRGPAIAYPKDAARMLMMMDVTEGDRVLESGSGSGAMSLFLSRAVGSKGSVLSLEVREDHHRRATLNYKRWRTSWNLRRGEEWPDNVQFHKADLCTASSLLAGQGFHSVALDLINPHLVLTTVIPHLHPGAVCAVYLAKCVY
;
A
#
# COMPACT_ATOMS: atom_id res chain seq x y z
N MET A 1 27.16 30.24 18.27
CA MET A 1 28.45 29.74 17.73
C MET A 1 28.22 28.46 16.94
N ALA A 2 28.45 28.58 15.62
CA ALA A 2 29.09 27.59 14.75
C ALA A 2 28.45 26.20 14.64
N VAL A 3 27.62 25.94 13.63
CA VAL A 3 28.01 25.50 12.26
C VAL A 3 28.42 24.02 12.26
N GLN A 4 27.61 23.16 11.63
CA GLN A 4 27.87 22.66 10.26
C GLN A 4 26.78 21.66 9.84
N MET A 5 26.08 21.99 8.75
CA MET A 5 25.33 21.01 7.96
C MET A 5 26.30 20.19 7.10
N PRO A 6 25.94 18.95 6.75
CA PRO A 6 26.24 18.40 5.45
C PRO A 6 24.98 18.43 4.57
N LEU A 7 25.11 19.12 3.43
CA LEU A 7 24.25 18.94 2.26
C LEU A 7 24.24 17.46 1.86
N GLY A 8 23.04 16.92 1.66
CA GLY A 8 22.86 15.57 1.14
C GLY A 8 21.45 15.05 1.40
N GLY A 9 20.43 15.87 1.13
CA GLY A 9 19.02 15.49 1.32
C GLY A 9 18.57 14.48 0.27
N PHE A 10 19.09 13.24 0.31
CA PHE A 10 18.27 12.12 -0.11
C PHE A 10 17.03 12.16 0.77
N LEU A 11 15.88 12.51 0.20
CA LEU A 11 14.58 12.24 0.80
C LEU A 11 14.56 10.75 1.12
N CYS A 12 14.89 10.41 2.37
CA CYS A 12 14.76 9.07 2.88
C CYS A 12 13.25 8.82 2.98
N MET A 13 12.66 8.39 1.87
CA MET A 13 11.30 7.88 1.85
C MET A 13 11.32 6.65 2.75
N HIS A 14 10.89 6.80 4.00
CA HIS A 14 10.67 5.67 4.89
C HIS A 14 9.67 4.72 4.20
N ARG A 15 10.08 3.47 4.00
CA ARG A 15 9.30 2.46 3.28
C ARG A 15 9.01 1.29 4.19
N LEU A 16 7.74 0.90 4.25
CA LEU A 16 7.30 -0.32 4.93
C LEU A 16 7.52 -1.51 3.99
N VAL A 17 8.20 -2.54 4.49
CA VAL A 17 8.49 -3.78 3.74
C VAL A 17 7.86 -4.96 4.46
N ARG A 18 7.12 -5.80 3.72
CA ARG A 18 6.64 -7.09 4.20
C ARG A 18 7.68 -8.16 3.91
N MET A 19 8.10 -8.88 4.95
CA MET A 19 8.92 -10.08 4.83
C MET A 19 8.08 -11.32 5.16
N CYS A 20 8.29 -12.39 4.41
CA CYS A 20 7.72 -13.70 4.71
C CYS A 20 8.87 -14.69 4.86
N THR A 21 8.91 -15.40 5.98
CA THR A 21 9.88 -16.46 6.22
C THR A 21 9.41 -17.72 5.49
N SER A 22 10.36 -18.47 4.93
CA SER A 22 10.08 -19.78 4.36
C SER A 22 10.51 -20.87 5.31
N SER A 23 9.69 -21.91 5.45
CA SER A 23 9.99 -23.08 6.28
C SER A 23 11.07 -24.00 5.68
N GLN A 24 11.53 -23.74 4.45
CA GLN A 24 12.57 -24.59 3.83
C GLN A 24 13.92 -24.42 4.54
N ARG A 25 14.30 -25.46 5.29
CA ARG A 25 15.64 -25.62 5.89
C ARG A 25 16.67 -26.21 4.91
N HIS A 26 16.31 -26.46 3.65
CA HIS A 26 17.24 -26.96 2.63
C HIS A 26 18.06 -25.81 1.99
N LEU A 27 19.40 -25.94 2.08
CA LEU A 27 20.39 -24.95 1.65
C LEU A 27 20.24 -24.44 0.20
N ARG A 28 19.60 -25.18 -0.71
CA ARG A 28 19.51 -24.78 -2.14
C ARG A 28 18.64 -23.56 -2.42
N HIS A 29 17.67 -23.23 -1.57
CA HIS A 29 16.84 -22.02 -1.71
C HIS A 29 17.21 -20.90 -0.73
N ARG A 30 18.19 -21.13 0.15
CA ARG A 30 18.77 -20.08 1.01
C ARG A 30 19.28 -18.92 0.17
N ASP A 31 19.87 -19.18 -1.00
CA ASP A 31 20.30 -18.14 -1.93
C ASP A 31 19.15 -17.36 -2.57
N VAL A 32 17.98 -17.96 -2.75
CA VAL A 32 16.79 -17.22 -3.21
C VAL A 32 16.31 -16.31 -2.08
N LEU A 33 16.23 -16.81 -0.84
CA LEU A 33 15.84 -16.02 0.32
C LEU A 33 16.84 -14.90 0.65
N VAL A 34 18.15 -15.18 0.56
CA VAL A 34 19.25 -14.24 0.82
C VAL A 34 19.43 -13.25 -0.33
N ARG A 35 19.17 -13.63 -1.59
CA ARG A 35 19.09 -12.67 -2.71
C ARG A 35 17.82 -11.84 -2.63
N LEU A 36 16.72 -12.38 -2.11
CA LEU A 36 15.51 -11.60 -1.81
C LEU A 36 15.76 -10.59 -0.69
N THR A 37 16.58 -10.90 0.33
CA THR A 37 16.95 -9.92 1.37
C THR A 37 18.05 -8.95 0.97
N LYS A 38 19.03 -9.35 0.14
CA LYS A 38 20.10 -8.46 -0.36
C LYS A 38 19.71 -7.60 -1.57
N ARG A 39 18.61 -7.91 -2.28
CA ARG A 39 18.16 -7.13 -3.47
C ARG A 39 16.69 -6.68 -3.47
N ARG A 40 15.89 -6.87 -2.41
CA ARG A 40 14.53 -6.29 -2.37
C ARG A 40 14.52 -4.84 -1.91
N SER A 41 14.68 -3.97 -2.89
CA SER A 41 13.85 -2.78 -3.03
C SER A 41 12.63 -3.13 -3.90
N GLU A 42 11.65 -3.88 -3.37
CA GLU A 42 10.33 -3.92 -3.99
C GLU A 42 9.44 -2.90 -3.29
N ILE A 43 9.11 -1.88 -4.07
CA ILE A 43 8.61 -0.59 -3.66
C ILE A 43 7.08 -0.66 -3.72
N ARG A 44 6.42 -0.63 -2.57
CA ARG A 44 5.05 -0.13 -2.51
C ARG A 44 5.12 1.35 -2.16
N THR A 45 4.88 2.19 -3.15
CA THR A 45 4.66 3.62 -2.94
C THR A 45 3.25 3.82 -2.39
N PHE A 46 3.15 4.30 -1.15
CA PHE A 46 1.96 5.01 -0.70
C PHE A 46 2.27 6.49 -0.88
N SER A 47 1.91 7.02 -2.05
CA SER A 47 1.97 8.47 -2.29
C SER A 47 0.62 9.06 -1.93
N THR A 48 0.60 10.02 -1.01
CA THR A 48 -0.50 10.98 -0.86
C THR A 48 -0.36 12.01 -1.99
N GLY A 49 -0.58 11.57 -3.22
CA GLY A 49 -0.53 12.42 -4.40
C GLY A 49 -1.93 12.89 -4.77
N LEU A 50 -2.14 14.21 -4.74
CA LEU A 50 -3.31 14.89 -5.30
C LEU A 50 -3.53 14.43 -6.75
N VAL A 51 -4.68 13.82 -7.02
CA VAL A 51 -5.09 13.43 -8.37
C VAL A 51 -5.39 14.71 -9.15
N LYS A 52 -4.59 15.00 -10.18
CA LYS A 52 -4.87 16.05 -11.14
C LYS A 52 -5.87 15.48 -12.15
N CYS A 53 -7.14 15.89 -12.04
CA CYS A 53 -8.18 15.54 -13.01
C CYS A 53 -7.83 16.14 -14.38
N LYS A 54 -7.86 15.31 -15.42
CA LYS A 54 -7.99 15.75 -16.81
C LYS A 54 -9.48 15.78 -17.12
N GLU A 55 -10.00 16.94 -17.47
CA GLU A 55 -11.32 17.10 -18.07
C GLU A 55 -11.29 16.51 -19.48
N SER A 56 -12.35 15.77 -19.80
CA SER A 56 -12.66 15.32 -21.16
C SER A 56 -13.93 16.05 -21.58
N GLU A 57 -13.79 16.99 -22.51
CA GLU A 57 -14.91 17.50 -23.28
C GLU A 57 -14.91 16.83 -24.65
N HIS A 58 -16.06 16.26 -25.01
CA HIS A 58 -16.42 15.93 -26.38
C HIS A 58 -17.36 17.05 -26.87
N GLU A 59 -17.12 17.59 -28.06
CA GLU A 59 -18.08 17.53 -29.17
C GLU A 59 -17.46 18.00 -30.50
N ASP A 60 -18.14 17.59 -31.57
CA ASP A 60 -17.72 17.40 -32.96
C ASP A 60 -17.45 18.65 -33.81
N SER A 61 -16.70 18.47 -34.91
CA SER A 61 -17.12 18.71 -36.33
C SER A 61 -16.06 19.39 -37.21
N ASP A 62 -15.66 18.67 -38.26
CA ASP A 62 -15.26 19.05 -39.63
C ASP A 62 -14.48 20.35 -39.93
N SER A 63 -13.29 20.20 -40.53
CA SER A 63 -13.04 20.44 -41.97
C SER A 63 -11.58 20.80 -42.32
N SER A 64 -11.09 20.16 -43.37
CA SER A 64 -10.11 20.60 -44.39
C SER A 64 -8.90 21.50 -44.03
N GLY A 65 -7.70 20.99 -44.38
CA GLY A 65 -6.87 21.67 -45.38
C GLY A 65 -5.69 22.53 -44.91
N LEU A 66 -4.51 22.10 -45.37
CA LEU A 66 -3.34 22.90 -45.78
C LEU A 66 -2.24 23.23 -44.76
N SER A 67 -1.04 23.06 -45.31
CA SER A 67 0.33 23.30 -44.87
C SER A 67 0.68 24.72 -44.45
N ALA A 68 1.65 24.88 -43.53
CA ALA A 68 2.79 25.81 -43.69
C ALA A 68 3.82 25.67 -42.54
N GLU A 69 5.08 25.90 -42.90
CA GLU A 69 6.29 25.84 -42.09
C GLU A 69 6.46 26.97 -41.05
N LEU A 70 7.36 26.71 -40.09
CA LEU A 70 8.34 27.61 -39.46
C LEU A 70 7.88 28.99 -38.94
N THR A 71 8.05 29.22 -37.63
CA THR A 71 8.94 30.30 -37.14
C THR A 71 9.29 30.10 -35.66
N SER A 72 10.59 30.21 -35.40
CA SER A 72 11.20 30.21 -34.08
C SER A 72 10.80 31.48 -33.31
N ARG A 73 10.35 31.33 -32.06
CA ARG A 73 10.45 32.39 -31.04
C ARG A 73 10.92 31.78 -29.73
N GLN A 74 12.16 32.11 -29.37
CA GLN A 74 12.80 31.80 -28.11
C GLN A 74 12.03 32.47 -26.95
N ALA A 75 11.66 31.69 -25.93
CA ALA A 75 11.15 32.19 -24.66
C ALA A 75 12.34 32.46 -23.70
N PRO A 76 12.32 33.55 -22.91
CA PRO A 76 13.42 33.89 -22.00
C PRO A 76 13.51 32.90 -20.82
N PRO A 77 14.69 32.72 -20.20
CA PRO A 77 14.88 31.73 -19.15
C PRO A 77 14.10 32.11 -17.88
N ALA A 78 13.35 31.14 -17.35
CA ALA A 78 12.60 31.27 -16.11
C ALA A 78 13.54 31.56 -14.92
N ARG A 79 13.45 32.77 -14.36
CA ARG A 79 14.09 33.16 -13.09
C ARG A 79 13.54 32.24 -11.98
N ARG A 80 14.43 31.57 -11.24
CA ARG A 80 14.05 30.68 -10.12
C ARG A 80 13.55 31.54 -8.94
N SER A 81 12.24 31.72 -8.82
CA SER A 81 11.64 32.27 -7.60
C SER A 81 11.57 31.19 -6.51
N ARG A 82 11.84 31.61 -5.26
CA ARG A 82 11.68 30.77 -4.06
C ARG A 82 10.24 30.26 -3.99
N PRO A 83 10.01 28.98 -3.64
CA PRO A 83 8.65 28.46 -3.51
C PRO A 83 7.93 29.18 -2.36
N LEU A 84 6.71 29.66 -2.66
CA LEU A 84 5.84 30.32 -1.69
C LEU A 84 5.49 29.40 -0.51
N SER A 85 5.50 29.97 0.69
CA SER A 85 5.07 29.31 1.91
C SER A 85 3.60 28.86 1.83
N PRO A 86 3.18 27.89 2.65
CA PRO A 86 1.78 27.44 2.67
C PRO A 86 0.77 28.59 2.89
N LEU A 87 1.12 29.57 3.73
CA LEU A 87 0.27 30.73 4.01
C LEU A 87 0.22 31.72 2.83
N GLU A 88 1.34 31.97 2.15
CA GLU A 88 1.36 32.83 0.95
C GLU A 88 0.56 32.22 -0.20
N ARG A 89 0.59 30.89 -0.34
CA ARG A 89 -0.22 30.17 -1.32
C ARG A 89 -1.70 30.28 -1.04
N ILE A 90 -2.12 30.12 0.22
CA ILE A 90 -3.53 30.25 0.60
C ILE A 90 -3.98 31.71 0.46
N SER A 91 -3.14 32.65 0.88
CA SER A 91 -3.39 34.08 0.69
C SER A 91 -3.64 34.35 -0.79
N GLY A 92 -2.72 34.02 -1.70
CA GLY A 92 -2.85 34.31 -3.14
C GLY A 92 -4.11 33.76 -3.83
N LEU A 93 -4.83 32.82 -3.21
CA LEU A 93 -6.07 32.25 -3.72
C LEU A 93 -7.33 33.01 -3.27
N LEU A 94 -7.23 33.90 -2.28
CA LEU A 94 -8.35 34.69 -1.76
C LEU A 94 -8.51 36.02 -2.52
N PRO A 95 -9.75 36.41 -2.91
CA PRO A 95 -10.04 37.70 -3.52
C PRO A 95 -9.59 38.86 -2.62
N ARG A 96 -9.15 39.98 -3.21
CA ARG A 96 -8.61 41.14 -2.47
C ARG A 96 -9.60 41.68 -1.43
N ASP A 97 -10.89 41.59 -1.75
CA ASP A 97 -11.98 42.13 -0.94
C ASP A 97 -12.31 41.25 0.28
N ALA A 98 -11.74 40.04 0.36
CA ALA A 98 -11.91 39.09 1.46
C ALA A 98 -10.75 39.10 2.47
N LEU A 99 -9.77 39.99 2.30
CA LEU A 99 -8.56 40.07 3.12
C LEU A 99 -8.62 41.25 4.10
N SER A 100 -8.04 41.09 5.30
CA SER A 100 -7.91 42.20 6.24
C SER A 100 -6.92 43.26 5.72
N PRO A 101 -7.05 44.53 6.16
CA PRO A 101 -6.14 45.60 5.76
C PRO A 101 -4.66 45.30 6.07
N GLU A 102 -4.37 44.60 7.19
CA GLU A 102 -2.99 44.22 7.54
C GLU A 102 -2.40 43.20 6.56
N VAL A 103 -3.21 42.24 6.10
CA VAL A 103 -2.78 41.22 5.13
C VAL A 103 -2.57 41.82 3.74
N MET A 104 -3.32 42.88 3.41
CA MET A 104 -3.17 43.60 2.16
C MET A 104 -1.83 44.37 2.10
N GLN A 105 -1.47 45.08 3.18
CA GLN A 105 -0.18 45.79 3.29
C GLN A 105 1.03 44.85 3.20
N LEU A 106 0.95 43.67 3.83
CA LEU A 106 2.03 42.67 3.77
C LEU A 106 2.25 42.12 2.35
N ARG A 107 1.21 42.06 1.52
CA ARG A 107 1.37 41.67 0.10
C ARG A 107 2.10 42.72 -0.71
N GLU A 108 1.80 43.99 -0.47
CA GLU A 108 2.42 45.10 -1.20
C GLU A 108 3.89 45.25 -0.81
N GLN A 109 4.22 45.08 0.48
CA GLN A 109 5.60 45.05 0.96
C GLN A 109 6.42 43.90 0.34
N ASN A 110 5.86 42.68 0.31
CA ASN A 110 6.54 41.53 -0.29
C ASN A 110 6.73 41.67 -1.83
N GLN A 111 5.87 42.43 -2.50
CA GLN A 111 6.04 42.71 -3.93
C GLN A 111 7.13 43.75 -4.18
N GLN A 112 7.24 44.77 -3.32
CA GLN A 112 8.29 45.77 -3.39
C GLN A 112 9.68 45.18 -3.07
N GLU A 113 9.80 44.32 -2.05
CA GLU A 113 11.05 43.63 -1.73
C GLU A 113 11.53 42.73 -2.89
N ALA A 114 10.60 42.08 -3.60
CA ALA A 114 10.93 41.25 -4.76
C ALA A 114 11.40 42.06 -5.99
N GLU A 115 10.96 43.32 -6.12
CA GLU A 115 11.40 44.24 -7.18
C GLU A 115 12.77 44.89 -6.86
N GLU A 116 13.05 45.17 -5.58
CA GLU A 116 14.36 45.67 -5.14
C GLU A 116 15.47 44.62 -5.30
N ASP A 117 15.22 43.35 -4.92
CA ASP A 117 16.16 42.25 -5.10
C ASP A 117 16.50 41.98 -6.58
N ALA A 118 15.55 42.23 -7.49
CA ALA A 118 15.75 42.08 -8.93
C ALA A 118 16.67 43.15 -9.52
N ASN A 119 16.72 44.36 -8.92
CA ASN A 119 17.52 45.49 -9.41
C ASN A 119 18.99 45.39 -8.96
N VAL A 120 19.25 44.74 -7.82
CA VAL A 120 20.62 44.52 -7.32
C VAL A 120 21.38 43.48 -8.16
N GLN A 121 20.69 42.45 -8.67
CA GLN A 121 21.32 41.37 -9.45
C GLN A 121 21.70 41.75 -10.89
N GLU A 122 21.08 42.76 -11.50
CA GLU A 122 21.44 43.22 -12.86
C GLU A 122 22.76 44.00 -12.91
N SER A 123 23.22 44.57 -11.79
CA SER A 123 24.47 45.33 -11.71
C SER A 123 25.75 44.46 -11.69
N PHE A 124 25.64 43.18 -11.35
CA PHE A 124 26.80 42.28 -11.17
C PHE A 124 27.16 41.45 -12.41
N ALA A 125 26.35 41.47 -13.47
CA ALA A 125 26.52 40.63 -14.66
C ALA A 125 27.21 41.32 -15.85
N GLN A 126 27.74 42.55 -15.68
CA GLN A 126 28.54 43.28 -16.67
C GLN A 126 30.00 43.42 -16.24
N SER A 127 30.69 42.30 -15.98
CA SER A 127 32.15 42.33 -16.02
C SER A 127 32.71 40.94 -16.26
N THR A 128 33.68 40.87 -17.18
CA THR A 128 34.56 39.76 -17.52
C THR A 128 34.10 38.83 -18.65
N GLN A 129 34.59 39.21 -19.84
CA GLN A 129 34.64 38.50 -21.10
C GLN A 129 36.01 37.80 -21.22
N GLU A 130 36.13 36.82 -22.14
CA GLU A 130 37.38 36.19 -22.65
C GLU A 130 37.94 35.00 -21.84
N GLN A 131 38.39 33.86 -22.39
CA GLN A 131 38.78 33.46 -23.74
C GLN A 131 38.84 31.90 -23.85
N SER A 132 38.72 31.44 -25.10
CA SER A 132 38.96 30.13 -25.76
C SER A 132 39.73 28.97 -25.10
N GLY A 133 39.35 27.73 -25.49
CA GLY A 133 40.31 26.69 -25.90
C GLY A 133 40.05 25.24 -25.44
N HIS A 134 39.69 24.33 -26.37
CA HIS A 134 39.95 22.88 -26.32
C HIS A 134 41.38 22.60 -26.90
N PRO A 135 42.00 21.38 -26.90
CA PRO A 135 41.51 20.01 -26.61
C PRO A 135 42.52 19.05 -25.88
N GLU A 136 42.16 17.74 -25.84
CA GLU A 136 43.02 16.52 -25.92
C GLU A 136 43.67 15.83 -24.68
N THR A 137 43.41 14.50 -24.58
CA THR A 137 44.06 13.38 -23.84
C THR A 137 45.55 13.18 -24.24
N PRO A 138 46.45 12.40 -23.55
CA PRO A 138 46.28 10.97 -23.19
C PRO A 138 47.12 10.35 -22.00
N ALA A 139 46.86 9.05 -21.73
CA ALA A 139 47.77 7.94 -21.35
C ALA A 139 48.58 7.85 -20.01
N GLY A 140 48.72 6.61 -19.52
CA GLY A 140 49.68 6.11 -18.50
C GLY A 140 49.09 4.99 -17.61
N THR A 141 49.22 3.67 -17.89
CA THR A 141 50.27 2.69 -17.49
C THR A 141 50.56 2.68 -15.97
N GLU A 142 50.41 1.61 -15.18
CA GLU A 142 51.24 0.39 -15.01
C GLU A 142 50.56 -0.54 -13.95
N ALA A 143 50.42 -1.85 -14.17
CA ALA A 143 51.30 -2.97 -13.77
C ALA A 143 51.01 -3.60 -12.37
N THR A 144 50.72 -4.91 -12.40
CA THR A 144 50.62 -5.91 -11.30
C THR A 144 52.01 -6.34 -10.79
N PRO A 145 52.11 -7.10 -9.67
CA PRO A 145 52.18 -8.57 -9.80
C PRO A 145 51.45 -9.39 -8.72
N LYS A 146 51.24 -10.68 -9.07
CA LYS A 146 50.76 -11.81 -8.26
C LYS A 146 51.93 -12.50 -7.54
N GLU A 147 51.64 -13.25 -6.47
CA GLU A 147 52.31 -14.52 -6.16
C GLU A 147 51.28 -15.52 -5.56
N ASP A 148 51.26 -16.72 -6.15
CA ASP A 148 50.67 -17.98 -5.68
C ASP A 148 51.81 -18.83 -5.08
N GLU A 149 51.54 -19.72 -4.10
CA GLU A 149 51.94 -21.14 -4.17
C GLU A 149 51.51 -21.96 -2.93
N SER A 150 51.50 -23.28 -3.12
CA SER A 150 50.71 -24.33 -2.48
C SER A 150 51.56 -25.40 -1.75
N ASP A 151 50.85 -26.45 -1.29
CA ASP A 151 51.26 -27.84 -0.98
C ASP A 151 51.48 -28.22 0.51
N ASN A 152 51.28 -29.45 1.01
CA ASN A 152 50.33 -30.58 0.84
C ASN A 152 50.68 -31.64 1.94
N ASP A 153 49.84 -32.68 2.14
CA ASP A 153 50.08 -34.03 2.74
C ASP A 153 50.02 -34.26 4.28
N HIS A 154 49.57 -35.39 4.87
CA HIS A 154 48.73 -36.56 4.53
C HIS A 154 48.51 -37.47 5.80
N SER A 155 47.52 -38.40 5.75
CA SER A 155 47.25 -39.61 6.61
C SER A 155 46.50 -39.41 7.97
N SER A 156 45.62 -40.30 8.48
CA SER A 156 45.45 -41.77 8.38
C SER A 156 44.01 -42.29 8.68
N ASP A 157 43.85 -43.61 8.67
CA ASP A 157 42.68 -44.49 8.38
C ASP A 157 41.83 -45.02 9.58
N ALA A 158 40.66 -45.60 9.24
CA ALA A 158 39.81 -46.62 9.91
C ALA A 158 38.87 -46.31 11.12
N THR A 159 37.56 -46.55 10.95
CA THR A 159 36.73 -47.68 11.52
C THR A 159 35.23 -47.32 11.71
N THR A 160 34.37 -48.28 11.35
CA THR A 160 32.90 -48.40 11.37
C THR A 160 32.17 -48.18 12.72
N GLU A 161 31.02 -47.48 12.72
CA GLU A 161 29.68 -47.93 13.19
C GLU A 161 28.67 -46.74 13.20
N PRO A 162 27.36 -46.98 12.97
CA PRO A 162 26.35 -45.96 12.70
C PRO A 162 25.58 -45.53 13.95
N SER A 163 24.63 -44.61 13.76
CA SER A 163 23.64 -44.10 14.73
C SER A 163 24.03 -42.83 15.50
N THR A 164 23.85 -41.70 14.83
CA THR A 164 23.34 -40.52 15.55
C THR A 164 21.99 -40.21 14.96
N SER A 165 20.94 -40.60 15.70
CA SER A 165 19.56 -40.23 15.44
C SER A 165 19.51 -38.72 15.16
N GLU A 166 19.34 -38.34 13.89
CA GLU A 166 18.96 -36.97 13.54
C GLU A 166 17.66 -36.71 14.31
N ARG A 167 17.74 -35.90 15.36
CA ARG A 167 16.55 -35.38 16.03
C ARG A 167 15.75 -34.68 14.96
N LEU A 168 14.67 -35.31 14.51
CA LEU A 168 13.61 -34.72 13.70
C LEU A 168 13.12 -33.48 14.44
N ILE A 169 13.70 -32.32 14.12
CA ILE A 169 13.22 -31.06 14.64
C ILE A 169 11.80 -30.90 14.06
N PRO A 170 10.78 -30.60 14.88
CA PRO A 170 9.42 -30.47 14.40
C PRO A 170 9.34 -29.55 13.18
N ALA A 171 8.61 -30.00 12.15
CA ALA A 171 8.40 -29.25 10.90
C ALA A 171 7.62 -27.94 11.12
N THR A 172 7.02 -27.77 12.29
CA THR A 172 6.15 -26.66 12.66
C THR A 172 6.54 -26.09 14.03
N LEU A 173 6.48 -24.76 14.18
CA LEU A 173 6.59 -24.10 15.47
C LEU A 173 5.31 -24.34 16.31
N PRO A 174 5.36 -24.18 17.65
CA PRO A 174 4.16 -24.25 18.47
C PRO A 174 3.04 -23.34 17.95
N GLY A 175 1.84 -23.89 17.77
CA GLY A 175 0.67 -23.17 17.25
C GLY A 175 0.63 -23.02 15.72
N GLU A 176 1.54 -23.64 14.98
CA GLU A 176 1.44 -23.78 13.52
C GLU A 176 0.71 -25.07 13.14
N SER A 177 -0.28 -24.93 12.26
CA SER A 177 -0.97 -26.05 11.61
C SER A 177 -0.51 -26.21 10.17
N LEU A 178 -0.55 -27.44 9.68
CA LEU A 178 -0.37 -27.77 8.27
C LEU A 178 -1.54 -27.19 7.45
N LEU A 179 -1.29 -26.96 6.17
CA LEU A 179 -2.30 -26.45 5.24
C LEU A 179 -3.39 -27.50 5.03
N VAL A 180 -4.64 -27.12 5.23
CA VAL A 180 -5.79 -28.01 5.05
C VAL A 180 -6.74 -27.54 3.94
N PRO A 181 -7.42 -28.47 3.23
CA PRO A 181 -8.48 -28.11 2.29
C PRO A 181 -9.52 -27.18 2.92
N GLY A 182 -9.99 -26.20 2.15
CA GLY A 182 -10.88 -25.12 2.58
C GLY A 182 -10.17 -23.81 2.91
N GLU A 183 -8.85 -23.83 3.21
CA GLU A 183 -8.09 -22.61 3.50
C GLU A 183 -7.93 -21.69 2.27
N LEU A 184 -7.91 -20.38 2.52
CA LEU A 184 -7.54 -19.35 1.55
C LEU A 184 -6.04 -19.09 1.59
N LEU A 185 -5.39 -19.39 0.47
CA LEU A 185 -3.96 -19.29 0.27
C LEU A 185 -3.62 -18.25 -0.79
N VAL A 186 -2.37 -17.80 -0.77
CA VAL A 186 -1.77 -16.93 -1.78
C VAL A 186 -0.54 -17.64 -2.33
N ALA A 187 -0.49 -17.74 -3.65
CA ALA A 187 0.65 -18.19 -4.42
C ALA A 187 1.40 -16.97 -4.97
N GLU A 188 2.72 -16.95 -4.81
CA GLU A 188 3.58 -15.86 -5.27
C GLU A 188 4.80 -16.41 -6.02
N LEU A 189 5.01 -15.94 -7.25
CA LEU A 189 6.21 -16.25 -8.03
C LEU A 189 7.03 -14.97 -8.20
N TYR A 190 8.33 -15.08 -7.91
CA TYR A 190 9.28 -13.99 -8.07
C TYR A 190 10.33 -14.37 -9.10
N LYS A 191 10.61 -13.48 -10.05
CA LYS A 191 11.67 -13.62 -11.04
C LYS A 191 12.58 -12.40 -11.00
N LYS A 192 13.88 -12.62 -10.86
CA LYS A 192 14.89 -11.53 -10.78
C LYS A 192 14.54 -10.45 -9.73
N GLY A 193 13.91 -10.84 -8.62
CA GLY A 193 13.51 -9.93 -7.55
C GLY A 193 12.25 -9.12 -7.82
N ARG A 194 11.50 -9.42 -8.90
CA ARG A 194 10.19 -8.83 -9.20
C ARG A 194 9.07 -9.85 -9.01
N MET A 195 7.95 -9.44 -8.44
CA MET A 195 6.74 -10.25 -8.36
C MET A 195 6.09 -10.36 -9.75
N GLU A 196 6.17 -11.54 -10.35
CA GLU A 196 5.61 -11.82 -11.68
C GLU A 196 4.20 -12.41 -11.58
N TYR A 197 3.92 -13.13 -10.49
CA TYR A 197 2.64 -13.79 -10.27
C TYR A 197 2.24 -13.63 -8.82
N ARG A 198 0.99 -13.25 -8.61
CA ARG A 198 0.32 -13.37 -7.32
C ARG A 198 -1.12 -13.75 -7.54
N LYS A 199 -1.57 -14.83 -6.89
CA LYS A 199 -2.95 -15.30 -6.97
C LYS A 199 -3.43 -15.80 -5.63
N MET A 200 -4.61 -15.34 -5.21
CA MET A 200 -5.35 -15.93 -4.10
C MET A 200 -6.23 -17.08 -4.62
N PHE A 201 -6.27 -18.18 -3.90
CA PHE A 201 -7.09 -19.35 -4.24
C PHE A 201 -7.56 -20.08 -2.98
N ASN A 202 -8.59 -20.90 -3.13
CA ASN A 202 -9.06 -21.81 -2.08
C ASN A 202 -8.39 -23.16 -2.30
N LEU A 203 -7.80 -23.73 -1.24
CA LEU A 203 -7.19 -25.05 -1.29
C LEU A 203 -8.30 -26.11 -1.34
N GLN A 204 -8.30 -26.96 -2.35
CA GLN A 204 -9.36 -27.94 -2.60
C GLN A 204 -8.76 -29.24 -3.14
N THR A 205 -9.12 -30.37 -2.55
CA THR A 205 -8.66 -31.71 -2.97
C THR A 205 -8.97 -31.98 -4.43
N GLY A 206 -8.04 -32.62 -5.15
CA GLY A 206 -8.23 -33.03 -6.55
C GLY A 206 -8.24 -31.90 -7.57
N THR A 207 -7.98 -30.65 -7.16
CA THR A 207 -7.89 -29.50 -8.08
C THR A 207 -6.45 -29.02 -8.28
N ARG A 208 -6.24 -28.02 -9.13
CA ARG A 208 -4.91 -27.54 -9.51
C ARG A 208 -4.85 -26.02 -9.51
N LEU A 209 -3.72 -25.48 -9.04
CA LEU A 209 -3.36 -24.08 -9.17
C LEU A 209 -2.71 -23.86 -10.53
N HIS A 210 -3.40 -23.16 -11.44
CA HIS A 210 -2.88 -22.82 -12.76
C HIS A 210 -2.18 -21.45 -12.81
N SER A 211 -1.06 -21.41 -13.52
CA SER A 211 -0.30 -20.21 -13.87
C SER A 211 0.28 -20.33 -15.30
N SER A 212 0.82 -19.24 -15.86
CA SER A 212 1.57 -19.27 -17.11
C SER A 212 2.90 -20.04 -17.01
N TRP A 213 3.37 -20.33 -15.80
CA TRP A 213 4.58 -21.11 -15.53
C TRP A 213 4.28 -22.58 -15.18
N GLY A 214 3.10 -23.09 -15.56
CA GLY A 214 2.66 -24.44 -15.26
C GLY A 214 1.64 -24.50 -14.12
N PHE A 215 1.43 -25.69 -13.58
CA PHE A 215 0.45 -25.92 -12.51
C PHE A 215 1.07 -26.58 -11.27
N ILE A 216 0.39 -26.44 -10.13
CA ILE A 216 0.69 -27.16 -8.88
C ILE A 216 -0.59 -27.88 -8.45
N PRO A 217 -0.59 -29.23 -8.35
CA PRO A 217 -1.70 -29.97 -7.75
C PRO A 217 -1.97 -29.50 -6.31
N HIS A 218 -3.23 -29.30 -5.96
CA HIS A 218 -3.58 -28.90 -4.60
C HIS A 218 -3.28 -29.99 -3.57
N ASP A 219 -3.29 -31.25 -3.98
CA ASP A 219 -2.94 -32.38 -3.12
C ASP A 219 -1.45 -32.33 -2.70
N ASP A 220 -0.59 -31.71 -3.50
CA ASP A 220 0.83 -31.47 -3.16
C ASP A 220 0.99 -30.29 -2.17
N ILE A 221 -0.02 -29.42 -2.08
CA ILE A 221 -0.04 -28.26 -1.17
C ILE A 221 -0.61 -28.66 0.19
N ALA A 222 -1.64 -29.51 0.20
CA ALA A 222 -2.27 -30.00 1.41
C ALA A 222 -1.27 -30.77 2.28
N GLY A 223 -1.33 -30.60 3.60
CA GLY A 223 -0.41 -31.23 4.54
C GLY A 223 0.99 -30.60 4.60
N GLN A 224 1.29 -29.59 3.77
CA GLN A 224 2.55 -28.86 3.85
C GLN A 224 2.46 -27.70 4.87
N PRO A 225 3.58 -27.25 5.46
CA PRO A 225 3.62 -26.02 6.22
C PRO A 225 3.41 -24.78 5.33
N ALA A 226 2.79 -23.74 5.90
CA ALA A 226 2.65 -22.45 5.22
C ALA A 226 4.02 -21.78 5.02
N GLY A 227 4.20 -21.06 3.91
CA GLY A 227 5.45 -20.37 3.57
C GLY A 227 6.44 -21.24 2.79
N GLN A 228 6.04 -22.41 2.31
CA GLN A 228 6.89 -23.29 1.51
C GLN A 228 6.94 -22.88 0.03
N PHE A 229 8.09 -23.09 -0.60
CA PHE A 229 8.21 -23.04 -2.05
C PHE A 229 7.89 -24.40 -2.65
N LEU A 230 6.97 -24.41 -3.60
CA LEU A 230 6.63 -25.59 -4.41
C LEU A 230 6.93 -25.29 -5.87
N ASN A 231 7.48 -26.27 -6.57
CA ASN A 231 7.76 -26.12 -7.99
C ASN A 231 6.49 -26.40 -8.80
N THR A 232 6.24 -25.58 -9.80
CA THR A 232 5.24 -25.88 -10.82
C THR A 232 5.69 -27.07 -11.68
N SER A 233 4.77 -27.59 -12.49
CA SER A 233 5.05 -28.61 -13.52
C SER A 233 6.15 -28.21 -14.52
N LEU A 234 6.49 -26.92 -14.64
CA LEU A 234 7.60 -26.42 -15.48
C LEU A 234 8.86 -26.05 -14.65
N GLY A 235 8.91 -26.46 -13.38
CA GLY A 235 10.06 -26.24 -12.49
C GLY A 235 10.18 -24.84 -11.90
N ALA A 236 9.17 -23.98 -12.05
CA ALA A 236 9.23 -22.62 -11.50
C ALA A 236 8.84 -22.60 -10.01
N PRO A 237 9.64 -22.00 -9.12
CA PRO A 237 9.35 -22.00 -7.69
C PRO A 237 8.25 -20.97 -7.34
N VAL A 238 7.22 -21.42 -6.64
CA VAL A 238 6.09 -20.60 -6.17
C VAL A 238 6.00 -20.69 -4.64
N LEU A 239 6.02 -19.54 -3.98
CA LEU A 239 5.77 -19.44 -2.54
C LEU A 239 4.28 -19.60 -2.26
N ILE A 240 3.91 -20.57 -1.43
CA ILE A 240 2.54 -20.77 -0.96
C ILE A 240 2.45 -20.34 0.51
N ARG A 241 1.56 -19.40 0.81
CA ARG A 241 1.32 -18.91 2.17
C ARG A 241 -0.16 -18.67 2.43
N ARG A 242 -0.56 -18.59 3.70
CA ARG A 242 -1.93 -18.18 4.08
C ARG A 242 -2.19 -16.74 3.63
N ALA A 243 -3.40 -16.47 3.18
CA ALA A 243 -3.83 -15.12 2.85
C ALA A 243 -3.90 -14.25 4.11
N SER A 244 -3.22 -13.09 4.10
CA SER A 244 -3.48 -12.05 5.09
C SER A 244 -4.84 -11.40 4.81
N LEU A 245 -5.38 -10.66 5.78
CA LEU A 245 -6.62 -9.93 5.55
C LEU A 245 -6.47 -8.88 4.44
N GLU A 246 -5.28 -8.26 4.35
CA GLU A 246 -4.97 -7.35 3.25
C GLU A 246 -5.05 -8.06 1.89
N ASP A 247 -4.44 -9.26 1.77
CA ASP A 247 -4.54 -10.03 0.53
C ASP A 247 -6.00 -10.38 0.24
N TYR A 248 -6.74 -10.83 1.25
CA TYR A 248 -8.13 -11.22 1.08
C TYR A 248 -8.99 -10.07 0.55
N VAL A 249 -8.91 -8.89 1.17
CA VAL A 249 -9.68 -7.72 0.74
C VAL A 249 -9.35 -7.30 -0.69
N LEU A 250 -8.09 -7.43 -1.11
CA LEU A 250 -7.66 -7.08 -2.47
C LEU A 250 -8.11 -8.10 -3.54
N TYR A 251 -8.25 -9.38 -3.18
CA TYR A 251 -8.55 -10.46 -4.14
C TYR A 251 -9.94 -11.10 -3.99
N MET A 252 -10.71 -10.75 -2.96
CA MET A 252 -12.07 -11.24 -2.80
C MET A 252 -12.97 -10.78 -3.96
N LYS A 253 -14.10 -11.48 -4.15
CA LYS A 253 -15.10 -11.03 -5.13
C LYS A 253 -15.65 -9.68 -4.69
N ARG A 254 -15.73 -8.72 -5.61
CA ARG A 254 -16.22 -7.36 -5.34
C ARG A 254 -17.47 -7.08 -6.14
N GLY A 255 -18.38 -6.31 -5.56
CA GLY A 255 -19.47 -5.65 -6.30
C GLY A 255 -19.05 -4.20 -6.58
N PRO A 256 -19.06 -3.33 -5.56
CA PRO A 256 -18.57 -1.96 -5.65
C PRO A 256 -17.04 -1.87 -5.46
N ALA A 257 -16.52 -0.65 -5.69
CA ALA A 257 -15.18 -0.28 -5.25
C ALA A 257 -15.03 -0.46 -3.72
N ILE A 258 -13.81 -0.70 -3.27
CA ILE A 258 -13.49 -0.94 -1.86
C ILE A 258 -12.66 0.21 -1.30
N ALA A 259 -12.81 0.49 0.00
CA ALA A 259 -11.78 1.16 0.77
C ALA A 259 -10.51 0.29 0.75
N TYR A 260 -9.45 0.80 0.11
CA TYR A 260 -8.18 0.06 0.03
C TYR A 260 -7.55 -0.02 1.43
N PRO A 261 -6.71 -1.04 1.70
CA PRO A 261 -6.11 -1.22 3.02
C PRO A 261 -5.37 0.00 3.60
N LYS A 262 -4.79 0.84 2.74
CA LYS A 262 -4.16 2.11 3.15
C LYS A 262 -5.16 3.09 3.76
N ASP A 263 -6.34 3.18 3.16
CA ASP A 263 -7.39 4.10 3.55
C ASP A 263 -8.15 3.52 4.75
N ALA A 264 -8.41 2.22 4.73
CA ALA A 264 -8.99 1.52 5.87
C ALA A 264 -8.12 1.64 7.13
N ALA A 265 -6.80 1.44 7.02
CA ALA A 265 -5.89 1.65 8.14
C ALA A 265 -5.94 3.10 8.65
N ARG A 266 -6.00 4.09 7.76
CA ARG A 266 -6.08 5.49 8.16
C ARG A 266 -7.42 5.81 8.85
N MET A 267 -8.53 5.29 8.35
CA MET A 267 -9.84 5.46 8.97
C MET A 267 -9.91 4.82 10.35
N LEU A 268 -9.43 3.58 10.52
CA LEU A 268 -9.35 2.92 11.82
C LEU A 268 -8.57 3.76 12.84
N MET A 269 -7.41 4.32 12.42
CA MET A 269 -6.61 5.20 13.28
C MET A 269 -7.33 6.52 13.61
N MET A 270 -8.09 7.10 12.68
CA MET A 270 -8.88 8.31 12.95
C MET A 270 -10.02 8.03 13.93
N MET A 271 -10.64 6.85 13.82
CA MET A 271 -11.76 6.42 14.63
C MET A 271 -11.37 5.93 16.03
N ASP A 272 -10.07 5.71 16.27
CA ASP A 272 -9.53 5.15 17.52
C ASP A 272 -10.21 3.84 17.96
N VAL A 273 -10.51 2.95 16.99
CA VAL A 273 -11.24 1.70 17.26
C VAL A 273 -10.37 0.71 18.01
N THR A 274 -10.87 0.20 19.14
CA THR A 274 -10.20 -0.79 19.99
C THR A 274 -11.12 -1.98 20.35
N GLU A 275 -10.54 -3.00 20.99
CA GLU A 275 -11.26 -4.20 21.44
C GLU A 275 -12.40 -3.82 22.38
N GLY A 276 -13.61 -4.33 22.12
CA GLY A 276 -14.80 -4.03 22.93
C GLY A 276 -15.70 -2.94 22.35
N ASP A 277 -15.21 -2.17 21.38
CA ASP A 277 -15.99 -1.07 20.81
C ASP A 277 -17.22 -1.56 20.03
N ARG A 278 -18.25 -0.71 20.07
CA ARG A 278 -19.43 -0.81 19.19
C ARG A 278 -19.28 0.21 18.07
N VAL A 279 -19.16 -0.26 16.84
CA VAL A 279 -18.96 0.59 15.67
C VAL A 279 -20.14 0.50 14.72
N LEU A 280 -20.61 1.64 14.22
CA LEU A 280 -21.57 1.70 13.13
C LEU A 280 -20.82 1.88 11.80
N GLU A 281 -21.12 1.05 10.82
CA GLU A 281 -20.68 1.19 9.44
C GLU A 281 -21.89 1.39 8.54
N SER A 282 -21.79 2.29 7.57
CA SER A 282 -22.78 2.38 6.48
C SER A 282 -22.08 2.48 5.14
N GLY A 283 -22.57 1.66 4.19
CA GLY A 283 -21.87 1.35 2.95
C GLY A 283 -21.03 0.08 3.07
N SER A 284 -21.63 -1.04 3.50
CA SER A 284 -20.92 -2.33 3.62
C SER A 284 -20.19 -2.70 2.31
N GLY A 285 -20.79 -2.41 1.16
CA GLY A 285 -20.22 -2.63 -0.15
C GLY A 285 -19.81 -4.09 -0.40
N SER A 286 -18.50 -4.36 -0.47
CA SER A 286 -17.97 -5.73 -0.58
C SER A 286 -17.54 -6.37 0.75
N GLY A 287 -17.72 -5.67 1.89
CA GLY A 287 -17.32 -6.10 3.22
C GLY A 287 -15.84 -5.85 3.56
N ALA A 288 -15.16 -4.98 2.81
CA ALA A 288 -13.73 -4.72 2.98
C ALA A 288 -13.44 -4.02 4.30
N MET A 289 -14.07 -2.86 4.54
CA MET A 289 -13.96 -2.10 5.78
C MET A 289 -14.55 -2.89 6.96
N SER A 290 -15.72 -3.53 6.77
CA SER A 290 -16.35 -4.40 7.77
C SER A 290 -15.41 -5.44 8.35
N LEU A 291 -14.57 -6.09 7.53
CA LEU A 291 -13.59 -7.07 8.01
C LEU A 291 -12.44 -6.45 8.82
N PHE A 292 -12.02 -5.23 8.48
CA PHE A 292 -11.03 -4.52 9.26
C PHE A 292 -11.60 -4.05 10.61
N LEU A 293 -12.82 -3.51 10.61
CA LEU A 293 -13.55 -3.14 11.82
C LEU A 293 -13.76 -4.36 12.72
N SER A 294 -14.22 -5.48 12.14
CA SER A 294 -14.38 -6.76 12.82
C SER A 294 -13.11 -7.22 13.54
N ARG A 295 -11.94 -7.02 12.92
CA ARG A 295 -10.67 -7.33 13.59
C ARG A 295 -10.38 -6.37 14.74
N ALA A 296 -10.62 -5.08 14.55
CA ALA A 296 -10.26 -4.04 15.51
C ALA A 296 -11.11 -4.12 16.79
N VAL A 297 -12.42 -4.31 16.66
CA VAL A 297 -13.34 -4.44 17.81
C VAL A 297 -13.21 -5.79 18.52
N GLY A 298 -12.69 -6.78 17.81
CA GLY A 298 -12.42 -8.13 18.27
C GLY A 298 -13.59 -8.86 18.93
N SER A 299 -13.28 -9.79 19.81
CA SER A 299 -14.25 -10.73 20.40
C SER A 299 -15.27 -10.10 21.34
N LYS A 300 -14.91 -8.98 21.98
CA LYS A 300 -15.75 -8.28 22.96
C LYS A 300 -16.58 -7.15 22.34
N GLY A 301 -16.22 -6.71 21.14
CA GLY A 301 -16.88 -5.62 20.45
C GLY A 301 -17.85 -6.08 19.36
N SER A 302 -18.43 -5.13 18.64
CA SER A 302 -19.39 -5.41 17.56
C SER A 302 -19.40 -4.32 16.50
N VAL A 303 -19.73 -4.72 15.28
CA VAL A 303 -19.93 -3.84 14.12
C VAL A 303 -21.35 -4.01 13.63
N LEU A 304 -22.13 -2.93 13.63
CA LEU A 304 -23.42 -2.87 12.92
C LEU A 304 -23.16 -2.28 11.54
N SER A 305 -23.38 -3.06 10.49
CA SER A 305 -23.07 -2.66 9.11
C SER A 305 -24.35 -2.56 8.28
N LEU A 306 -24.68 -1.35 7.82
CA LEU A 306 -25.86 -1.08 7.01
C LEU A 306 -25.50 -0.96 5.52
N GLU A 307 -26.31 -1.60 4.67
CA GLU A 307 -26.19 -1.51 3.22
C GLU A 307 -27.56 -1.44 2.56
N VAL A 308 -27.77 -0.45 1.70
CA VAL A 308 -29.07 -0.22 1.05
C VAL A 308 -29.31 -1.22 -0.09
N ARG A 309 -28.25 -1.63 -0.80
CA ARG A 309 -28.35 -2.51 -1.97
C ARG A 309 -28.26 -3.98 -1.59
N GLU A 310 -29.26 -4.76 -1.99
CA GLU A 310 -29.36 -6.19 -1.68
C GLU A 310 -28.17 -7.01 -2.23
N ASP A 311 -27.71 -6.72 -3.45
CA ASP A 311 -26.58 -7.41 -4.08
C ASP A 311 -25.26 -7.18 -3.32
N HIS A 312 -25.03 -5.95 -2.86
CA HIS A 312 -23.89 -5.57 -2.03
C HIS A 312 -23.98 -6.20 -0.64
N HIS A 313 -25.14 -6.11 0.02
CA HIS A 313 -25.39 -6.74 1.32
C HIS A 313 -25.08 -8.24 1.29
N ARG A 314 -25.58 -8.96 0.28
CA ARG A 314 -25.27 -10.38 0.06
C ARG A 314 -23.78 -10.61 -0.19
N ARG A 315 -23.13 -9.75 -0.96
CA ARG A 315 -21.70 -9.85 -1.26
C ARG A 315 -20.85 -9.70 0.00
N ALA A 316 -21.10 -8.66 0.79
CA ALA A 316 -20.40 -8.39 2.04
C ALA A 316 -20.56 -9.55 3.03
N THR A 317 -21.80 -10.02 3.24
CA THR A 317 -22.11 -11.17 4.10
C THR A 317 -21.37 -12.44 3.64
N LEU A 318 -21.36 -12.72 2.34
CA LEU A 318 -20.68 -13.90 1.80
C LEU A 318 -19.16 -13.82 1.94
N ASN A 319 -18.57 -12.65 1.71
CA ASN A 319 -17.14 -12.45 1.89
C ASN A 319 -16.73 -12.57 3.37
N TYR A 320 -17.51 -11.97 4.27
CA TYR A 320 -17.32 -12.12 5.71
C TYR A 320 -17.33 -13.60 6.12
N LYS A 321 -18.38 -14.34 5.75
CA LYS A 321 -18.49 -15.79 6.03
C LYS A 321 -17.30 -16.58 5.48
N ARG A 322 -16.89 -16.31 4.23
CA ARG A 322 -15.75 -16.99 3.59
C ARG A 322 -14.44 -16.76 4.33
N TRP A 323 -14.19 -15.52 4.76
CA TRP A 323 -13.01 -15.20 5.57
C TRP A 323 -13.04 -15.97 6.89
N ARG A 324 -14.17 -15.94 7.61
CA ARG A 324 -14.36 -16.69 8.87
C ARG A 324 -14.13 -18.18 8.71
N THR A 325 -14.78 -18.81 7.72
CA THR A 325 -14.59 -20.23 7.43
C THR A 325 -13.13 -20.57 7.18
N SER A 326 -12.43 -19.78 6.37
CA SER A 326 -10.99 -20.02 6.14
C SER A 326 -10.14 -19.75 7.38
N TRP A 327 -10.52 -18.80 8.24
CA TRP A 327 -9.76 -18.44 9.43
C TRP A 327 -9.83 -19.54 10.50
N ASN A 328 -11.02 -20.10 10.72
CA ASN A 328 -11.26 -21.14 11.73
C ASN A 328 -10.41 -22.40 11.49
N LEU A 329 -9.99 -22.65 10.24
CA LEU A 329 -9.11 -23.75 9.86
C LEU A 329 -7.63 -23.53 10.25
N ARG A 330 -7.21 -22.30 10.61
CA ARG A 330 -5.79 -21.93 10.71
C ARG A 330 -5.12 -22.25 12.04
N ARG A 331 -5.71 -21.91 13.19
CA ARG A 331 -4.97 -21.88 14.47
C ARG A 331 -5.79 -22.27 15.71
N GLY A 332 -6.96 -22.89 15.55
CA GLY A 332 -7.81 -23.29 16.68
C GLY A 332 -8.54 -22.12 17.37
N GLU A 333 -8.29 -20.88 16.95
CA GLU A 333 -9.05 -19.70 17.35
C GLU A 333 -10.00 -19.27 16.23
N GLU A 334 -11.27 -19.16 16.56
CA GLU A 334 -12.29 -18.73 15.61
C GLU A 334 -12.24 -17.22 15.38
N TRP A 335 -12.59 -16.81 14.16
CA TRP A 335 -12.83 -15.39 13.91
C TRP A 335 -14.14 -14.98 14.60
N PRO A 336 -14.16 -13.89 15.38
CA PRO A 336 -15.34 -13.49 16.14
C PRO A 336 -16.51 -13.19 15.21
N ASP A 337 -17.71 -13.68 15.56
CA ASP A 337 -18.95 -13.38 14.82
C ASP A 337 -19.54 -12.03 15.25
N ASN A 338 -18.77 -10.98 15.03
CA ASN A 338 -19.02 -9.66 15.59
C ASN A 338 -19.54 -8.64 14.57
N VAL A 339 -19.92 -9.05 13.36
CA VAL A 339 -20.48 -8.14 12.35
C VAL A 339 -21.93 -8.50 12.05
N GLN A 340 -22.83 -7.56 12.29
CA GLN A 340 -24.25 -7.67 11.95
C GLN A 340 -24.53 -6.88 10.68
N PHE A 341 -24.74 -7.58 9.57
CA PHE A 341 -25.13 -6.97 8.30
C PHE A 341 -26.65 -6.80 8.25
N HIS A 342 -27.11 -5.58 7.99
CA HIS A 342 -28.51 -5.26 7.79
C HIS A 342 -28.72 -4.60 6.43
N LYS A 343 -29.68 -5.12 5.67
CA LYS A 343 -30.14 -4.49 4.46
C LYS A 343 -31.12 -3.35 4.80
N ALA A 344 -30.61 -2.15 4.94
CA ALA A 344 -31.37 -0.97 5.36
C ALA A 344 -30.75 0.32 4.82
N ASP A 345 -31.57 1.35 4.65
CA ASP A 345 -31.11 2.71 4.40
C ASP A 345 -30.89 3.42 5.74
N LEU A 346 -29.65 3.84 6.01
CA LEU A 346 -29.29 4.56 7.21
C LEU A 346 -30.10 5.86 7.40
N CYS A 347 -30.57 6.51 6.32
CA CYS A 347 -31.43 7.69 6.42
C CYS A 347 -32.73 7.42 7.19
N THR A 348 -33.22 6.16 7.14
CA THR A 348 -34.51 5.75 7.73
C THR A 348 -34.34 4.76 8.89
N ALA A 349 -33.10 4.48 9.31
CA ALA A 349 -32.79 3.43 10.27
C ALA A 349 -32.92 3.84 11.75
N SER A 350 -33.58 4.97 12.08
CA SER A 350 -33.66 5.46 13.46
C SER A 350 -34.25 4.45 14.45
N SER A 351 -35.23 3.65 14.01
CA SER A 351 -35.80 2.57 14.82
C SER A 351 -34.81 1.44 15.08
N LEU A 352 -33.96 1.11 14.10
CA LEU A 352 -32.90 0.12 14.24
C LEU A 352 -31.81 0.62 15.20
N LEU A 353 -31.49 1.90 15.17
CA LEU A 353 -30.47 2.50 16.03
C LEU A 353 -30.97 2.86 17.44
N ALA A 354 -32.29 2.84 17.66
CA ALA A 354 -32.90 3.21 18.94
C ALA A 354 -32.28 2.43 20.12
N GLY A 355 -31.87 3.15 21.16
CA GLY A 355 -31.22 2.57 22.35
C GLY A 355 -29.77 2.09 22.14
N GLN A 356 -29.19 2.31 20.95
CA GLN A 356 -27.80 1.99 20.67
C GLN A 356 -26.91 3.23 20.79
N GLY A 357 -25.71 3.01 21.34
CA GLY A 357 -24.62 3.98 21.41
C GLY A 357 -23.37 3.40 20.73
N PHE A 358 -22.68 4.21 19.95
CA PHE A 358 -21.51 3.83 19.17
C PHE A 358 -20.26 4.62 19.60
N HIS A 359 -19.13 3.92 19.67
CA HIS A 359 -17.82 4.47 20.02
C HIS A 359 -17.18 5.15 18.81
N SER A 360 -17.55 4.73 17.60
CA SER A 360 -17.17 5.38 16.36
C SER A 360 -18.12 5.00 15.23
N VAL A 361 -18.09 5.79 14.16
CA VAL A 361 -18.87 5.55 12.94
C VAL A 361 -17.96 5.62 11.72
N ALA A 362 -18.10 4.68 10.78
CA ALA A 362 -17.49 4.71 9.46
C ALA A 362 -18.57 4.89 8.38
N LEU A 363 -18.45 5.95 7.56
CA LEU A 363 -19.35 6.21 6.44
C LEU A 363 -18.59 6.14 5.11
N ASP A 364 -19.00 5.23 4.23
CA ASP A 364 -18.54 5.15 2.84
C ASP A 364 -19.76 5.20 1.91
N LEU A 365 -20.30 6.40 1.76
CA LEU A 365 -21.55 6.69 1.05
C LEU A 365 -21.33 7.77 0.01
N ILE A 366 -22.19 7.82 -1.01
CA ILE A 366 -22.17 8.88 -2.03
C ILE A 366 -22.49 10.24 -1.39
N ASN A 367 -23.53 10.29 -0.56
CA ASN A 367 -24.03 11.51 0.09
C ASN A 367 -24.08 11.35 1.61
N PRO A 368 -22.92 11.35 2.31
CA PRO A 368 -22.86 11.06 3.74
C PRO A 368 -23.50 12.16 4.61
N HIS A 369 -23.63 13.39 4.10
CA HIS A 369 -24.27 14.49 4.83
C HIS A 369 -25.74 14.20 5.18
N LEU A 370 -26.44 13.40 4.35
CA LEU A 370 -27.85 13.07 4.54
C LEU A 370 -28.10 12.16 5.76
N VAL A 371 -27.10 11.40 6.19
CA VAL A 371 -27.23 10.45 7.30
C VAL A 371 -26.74 11.00 8.64
N LEU A 372 -26.07 12.16 8.64
CA LEU A 372 -25.46 12.71 9.86
C LEU A 372 -26.50 13.01 10.95
N THR A 373 -27.67 13.54 10.58
CA THR A 373 -28.76 13.81 11.53
C THR A 373 -29.28 12.55 12.20
N THR A 374 -29.27 11.42 11.49
CA THR A 374 -29.65 10.11 12.04
C THR A 374 -28.54 9.51 12.90
N VAL A 375 -27.27 9.72 12.56
CA VAL A 375 -26.13 9.09 13.25
C VAL A 375 -25.71 9.82 14.53
N ILE A 376 -25.62 11.15 14.49
CA ILE A 376 -25.07 11.98 15.58
C ILE A 376 -25.71 11.69 16.94
N PRO A 377 -27.05 11.52 17.07
CA PRO A 377 -27.67 11.21 18.36
C PRO A 377 -27.25 9.87 18.99
N HIS A 378 -26.65 8.97 18.21
CA HIS A 378 -26.23 7.64 18.66
C HIS A 378 -24.71 7.53 18.87
N LEU A 379 -23.95 8.61 18.66
CA LEU A 379 -22.53 8.65 18.98
C LEU A 379 -22.33 8.97 20.47
N HIS A 380 -21.41 8.28 21.12
CA HIS A 380 -20.98 8.68 22.46
C HIS A 380 -20.35 10.10 22.42
N PRO A 381 -20.47 10.90 23.50
CA PRO A 381 -19.80 12.20 23.56
C PRO A 381 -18.30 12.08 23.30
N GLY A 382 -17.79 12.83 22.31
CA GLY A 382 -16.38 12.78 21.90
C GLY A 382 -16.02 11.66 20.90
N ALA A 383 -16.96 10.80 20.54
CA ALA A 383 -16.75 9.74 19.55
C ALA A 383 -16.53 10.30 18.13
N VAL A 384 -15.79 9.54 17.31
CA VAL A 384 -15.39 9.97 15.97
C VAL A 384 -16.29 9.38 14.89
N CYS A 385 -16.75 10.22 13.97
CA CYS A 385 -17.35 9.81 12.71
C CYS A 385 -16.34 10.02 11.56
N ALA A 386 -15.78 8.93 11.03
CA ALA A 386 -14.90 8.98 9.87
C ALA A 386 -15.70 8.79 8.58
N VAL A 387 -15.50 9.69 7.62
CA VAL A 387 -16.21 9.69 6.35
C VAL A 387 -15.21 9.52 5.21
N TYR A 388 -15.45 8.54 4.34
CA TYR A 388 -14.68 8.34 3.12
C TYR A 388 -15.33 9.12 1.97
N LEU A 389 -14.60 10.09 1.41
CA LEU A 389 -15.06 10.93 0.30
C LEU A 389 -14.12 10.76 -0.90
N ALA A 390 -14.61 10.11 -1.96
CA ALA A 390 -13.82 9.92 -3.18
C ALA A 390 -13.73 11.19 -4.05
N LYS A 391 -14.74 12.07 -3.98
CA LYS A 391 -14.75 13.39 -4.63
C LYS A 391 -15.21 14.43 -3.61
N CYS A 392 -14.47 15.54 -3.51
CA CYS A 392 -14.99 16.72 -2.83
C CYS A 392 -16.08 17.31 -3.73
N VAL A 393 -17.33 17.23 -3.29
CA VAL A 393 -18.41 18.01 -3.89
C VAL A 393 -18.24 19.42 -3.31
N TYR A 394 -17.74 20.34 -4.12
CA TYR A 394 -17.62 21.76 -3.78
C TYR A 394 -18.95 22.47 -3.98
#